data_AF-A0A7J7L213-F1
#
_entry.id   AF-A0A7J7L213-F1
#
_cell.length_a   1.000
_cell.length_b   1.000
_cell.length_c   1.000
_cell.angle_alpha   90.00
_cell.angle_beta   90.00
_cell.angle_gamma   90.00
#
_symmetry.space_group_name_H-M   'P 1'
#
loop_
_entity.id
_entity.type
_entity.pdbx_description
1 polymer ?
#
loop_
_entity_poly.entity_id
_entity_poly.type
_entity_poly.pdbx_seq_one_letter_code
_entity_poly.pdbx_strand_id
1 'polypeptide(L)'
;MALRGVWQLQKLTVSYCNWGGSSRGIRYFKPKTTHFKFDLYFGTENTNERVVCVKNLSPEDVLLHATRLRNALGRKVVKLRIMHIIKHPSVQGTWTADMKF
;
A
#
# COMPACT_ATOMS: atom_id res chain seq x y z
N MET A 1 -2.44 -4.80 -3.84
CA MET A 1 -3.82 -4.64 -3.35
C MET A 1 -4.59 -3.78 -4.33
N ALA A 2 -5.75 -4.28 -4.76
CA ALA A 2 -6.67 -3.55 -5.61
C ALA A 2 -7.93 -3.21 -4.81
N LEU A 3 -8.44 -1.98 -4.95
CA LEU A 3 -9.72 -1.57 -4.39
C LEU A 3 -10.70 -1.47 -5.55
N ARG A 4 -11.83 -2.19 -5.49
CA ARG A 4 -12.85 -2.20 -6.55
C ARG A 4 -12.27 -2.51 -7.95
N GLY A 5 -11.34 -3.46 -8.02
CA GLY A 5 -10.69 -3.86 -9.28
C GLY A 5 -9.53 -2.96 -9.74
N VAL A 6 -9.24 -1.86 -9.04
CA VAL A 6 -8.15 -0.93 -9.43
C VAL A 6 -6.94 -1.07 -8.52
N TRP A 7 -5.77 -1.32 -9.10
CA TRP A 7 -4.49 -1.32 -8.39
C TRP A 7 -4.22 0.03 -7.75
N GLN A 8 -3.97 0.03 -6.43
CA GLN A 8 -3.75 1.27 -5.67
C GLN A 8 -2.30 1.74 -5.72
N LEU A 9 -1.33 0.82 -5.83
CA LEU A 9 0.06 1.17 -6.05
C LEU A 9 0.28 1.42 -7.55
N GLN A 10 0.72 2.62 -7.90
CA GLN A 10 0.88 3.05 -9.29
C GLN A 10 2.34 3.15 -9.72
N LYS A 11 3.18 3.73 -8.86
CA LYS A 11 4.61 3.92 -9.10
C LYS A 11 5.40 3.42 -7.91
N LEU A 12 6.43 2.63 -8.18
CA LEU A 12 7.44 2.23 -7.20
C LEU A 12 8.80 2.74 -7.68
N THR A 13 9.29 3.80 -7.06
CA THR A 13 10.62 4.34 -7.35
C THR A 13 11.63 3.74 -6.37
N VAL A 14 12.74 3.23 -6.90
CA VAL A 14 13.84 2.69 -6.10
C VAL A 14 15.07 3.55 -6.30
N SER A 15 15.61 4.11 -5.22
CA SER A 15 16.87 4.86 -5.22
C SER A 15 17.96 4.03 -4.58
N TYR A 16 19.11 3.88 -5.25
CA TYR A 16 20.24 3.11 -4.75
C TYR A 16 21.58 3.70 -5.23
N CYS A 17 22.67 3.30 -4.57
CA CYS A 17 24.04 3.66 -4.95
C CYS A 17 24.75 2.47 -5.61
N ASN A 18 25.58 2.72 -6.64
CA ASN A 18 26.33 1.66 -7.34
C ASN A 18 27.59 1.20 -6.60
N TRP A 19 28.18 2.07 -5.79
CA TRP A 19 29.49 1.83 -5.17
C TRP A 19 29.39 1.47 -3.67
N GLY A 20 28.43 2.05 -2.96
CA GLY A 20 28.26 1.82 -1.52
C GLY A 20 27.86 0.39 -1.14
N GLY A 21 28.47 -0.14 -0.07
CA GLY A 21 28.08 -1.44 0.51
C GLY A 21 26.65 -1.45 1.06
N SER A 22 26.12 -0.29 1.44
CA SER A 22 24.81 -0.20 2.09
C SER A 22 23.60 -0.41 1.17
N SER A 23 23.79 -0.25 -0.14
CA SER A 23 22.80 -0.55 -1.18
C SER A 23 23.01 -1.93 -1.81
N ARG A 24 23.81 -2.82 -1.21
CA ARG A 24 24.10 -4.14 -1.78
C ARG A 24 22.83 -4.96 -2.01
N GLY A 25 21.95 -5.07 -1.02
CA GLY A 25 20.74 -5.89 -1.15
C GLY A 25 19.75 -5.40 -2.21
N ILE A 26 19.58 -4.09 -2.35
CA ILE A 26 18.70 -3.52 -3.37
C ILE A 26 19.27 -3.67 -4.79
N ARG A 27 20.60 -3.73 -4.96
CA ARG A 27 21.23 -4.00 -6.27
C ARG A 27 20.98 -5.43 -6.75
N TYR A 28 20.96 -6.39 -5.84
CA TYR A 28 20.69 -7.80 -6.16
C TYR A 28 19.19 -8.14 -6.12
N PHE A 29 18.33 -7.18 -5.78
CA PHE A 29 16.89 -7.35 -5.79
C PHE A 29 16.38 -7.49 -7.24
N LYS A 30 15.95 -8.71 -7.60
CA LYS A 30 15.28 -9.01 -8.86
C LYS A 30 13.80 -9.30 -8.59
N PRO A 31 12.88 -8.40 -8.94
CA PRO A 31 11.46 -8.69 -8.77
C PRO A 31 11.06 -9.88 -9.66
N LYS A 32 10.48 -10.93 -9.05
CA LYS A 32 10.05 -12.14 -9.77
C LYS A 32 8.79 -11.94 -10.61
N THR A 33 8.02 -10.88 -10.37
CA THR A 33 6.74 -10.62 -11.05
C THR A 33 6.89 -9.59 -12.16
N THR A 34 6.48 -9.96 -13.37
CA THR A 34 6.43 -9.15 -14.60
C THR A 34 5.48 -7.94 -14.53
N HIS A 35 4.68 -7.82 -13.47
CA HIS A 35 3.73 -6.72 -13.27
C HIS A 35 4.33 -5.47 -12.62
N PHE A 36 5.62 -5.48 -12.24
CA PHE A 36 6.32 -4.24 -11.92
C PHE A 36 6.69 -3.55 -13.24
N LYS A 37 5.72 -2.89 -13.87
CA LYS A 37 6.03 -1.93 -14.93
C LYS A 37 6.77 -0.76 -14.29
N PHE A 38 8.08 -0.71 -14.49
CA PHE A 38 8.91 0.47 -14.27
C PHE A 38 8.69 1.44 -15.45
N ASP A 39 7.45 1.85 -15.67
CA ASP A 39 7.13 2.72 -16.80
C ASP A 39 6.98 4.17 -16.32
N LEU A 40 7.72 5.03 -17.00
CA LEU A 40 7.67 6.48 -16.92
C LEU A 40 6.21 6.96 -17.12
N TYR A 41 5.73 7.68 -16.12
CA TYR A 41 4.55 8.57 -16.13
C TYR A 41 3.24 8.00 -16.67
N PHE A 42 2.33 7.66 -15.75
CA PHE A 42 0.91 7.99 -15.87
C PHE A 42 0.33 8.12 -14.46
N GLY A 43 -0.11 9.33 -14.11
CA GLY A 43 -0.59 9.70 -12.79
C GLY A 43 -2.02 9.25 -12.54
N THR A 44 -2.31 8.85 -11.31
CA THR A 44 -3.66 8.67 -10.79
C THR A 44 -3.73 9.16 -9.33
N GLU A 45 -4.95 9.44 -8.87
CA GLU A 45 -5.42 10.47 -7.92
C GLU A 45 -4.83 10.53 -6.50
N ASN A 46 -4.00 9.58 -6.08
CA ASN A 46 -3.48 9.57 -4.71
C ASN A 46 -2.10 10.25 -4.66
N THR A 47 -2.06 11.52 -4.25
CA THR A 47 -0.85 12.32 -3.95
C THR A 47 -0.04 11.83 -2.72
N ASN A 48 -0.34 10.64 -2.19
CA ASN A 48 0.25 10.15 -0.96
C ASN A 48 1.60 9.47 -1.22
N GLU A 49 2.67 10.05 -0.69
CA GLU A 49 4.01 9.48 -0.74
C GLU A 49 4.31 8.63 0.50
N ARG A 50 4.94 7.49 0.30
CA ARG A 50 5.42 6.62 1.38
C ARG A 50 6.86 6.19 1.10
N VAL A 51 7.76 6.63 1.96
CA VAL A 51 9.19 6.32 1.87
C VAL A 51 9.52 5.18 2.83
N VAL A 52 10.28 4.21 2.33
CA VAL A 52 10.79 3.08 3.12
C VAL A 52 12.29 2.98 2.91
N CYS A 53 13.05 3.00 4.00
CA CYS A 53 14.50 2.83 3.95
C CYS A 53 14.86 1.36 3.71
N VAL A 54 15.77 1.12 2.76
CA VAL A 54 16.26 -0.23 2.40
C VAL A 54 17.77 -0.42 2.64
N LYS A 55 18.35 0.42 3.50
CA LYS A 55 19.78 0.42 3.80
C LYS A 55 20.18 -0.87 4.53
N ASN A 56 21.22 -1.54 4.05
CA ASN A 56 21.78 -2.78 4.64
C ASN A 56 20.79 -3.95 4.73
N LEU A 57 19.68 -3.92 3.98
CA LEU A 57 18.72 -5.03 3.96
C LEU A 57 19.17 -6.13 2.99
N SER A 58 18.71 -7.35 3.24
CA SER A 58 18.87 -8.45 2.28
C SER A 58 17.90 -8.28 1.09
N PRO A 59 18.16 -8.91 -0.07
CA PRO A 59 17.23 -8.88 -1.20
C PRO A 59 15.83 -9.42 -0.86
N GLU A 60 15.74 -10.37 0.09
CA GLU A 60 14.48 -10.97 0.54
C GLU A 60 13.67 -9.99 1.40
N ASP A 61 14.33 -9.28 2.30
CA ASP A 61 13.67 -8.23 3.10
C ASP A 61 13.18 -7.08 2.22
N VAL A 62 13.96 -6.71 1.20
CA VAL A 62 13.54 -5.74 0.19
C VAL A 62 12.29 -6.22 -0.55
N LEU A 63 12.23 -7.50 -0.93
CA LEU A 63 11.04 -8.08 -1.56
C LEU A 63 9.82 -8.02 -0.63
N LEU A 64 10.01 -8.29 0.66
CA LEU A 64 8.95 -8.19 1.66
C LEU A 64 8.43 -6.74 1.75
N HIS A 65 9.31 -5.75 1.79
CA HIS A 65 8.92 -4.34 1.79
C HIS A 65 8.21 -3.91 0.50
N ALA A 66 8.70 -4.33 -0.67
CA ALA A 66 8.05 -4.07 -1.95
C ALA A 66 6.65 -4.70 -2.01
N THR A 67 6.50 -5.92 -1.49
CA THR A 67 5.21 -6.63 -1.40
C THR A 67 4.24 -5.92 -0.46
N ARG A 68 4.72 -5.42 0.68
CA ARG A 68 3.92 -4.59 1.61
C ARG A 68 3.43 -3.31 0.94
N LEU A 69 4.30 -2.62 0.18
CA LEU A 69 3.92 -1.42 -0.57
C LEU A 69 2.91 -1.73 -1.67
N ARG A 70 3.10 -2.83 -2.42
CA ARG A 70 2.12 -3.32 -3.40
C ARG A 70 0.76 -3.57 -2.75
N ASN A 71 0.77 -4.11 -1.53
CA ASN A 71 -0.45 -4.45 -0.80
C ASN A 71 -1.04 -3.31 0.02
N ALA A 72 -0.42 -2.13 0.01
CA ALA A 72 -0.93 -0.96 0.68
C ALA A 72 -2.00 -0.23 -0.15
N LEU A 73 -2.88 0.49 0.54
CA LEU A 73 -3.89 1.37 -0.07
C LEU A 73 -3.41 2.83 -0.23
N GLY A 74 -2.24 3.19 0.30
CA GLY A 74 -1.70 4.56 0.24
C GLY A 74 -2.20 5.54 1.31
N ARG A 75 -3.26 5.22 2.07
CA ARG A 75 -3.76 6.09 3.18
C ARG A 75 -2.79 6.18 4.36
N LYS A 76 -2.74 7.26 5.12
CA LYS A 76 -1.93 7.33 6.36
C LYS A 76 -2.29 6.19 7.33
N VAL A 77 -1.29 5.59 7.97
CA VAL A 77 -1.53 4.56 9.00
C VAL A 77 -2.08 5.26 10.25
N VAL A 78 -3.31 4.93 10.62
CA VAL A 78 -4.03 5.49 11.77
C VAL A 78 -4.57 4.33 12.61
N LYS A 79 -4.61 4.51 13.93
CA LYS A 79 -5.21 3.53 14.84
C LYS A 79 -6.70 3.35 14.49
N LEU A 80 -7.11 2.11 14.23
CA LEU A 80 -8.51 1.80 14.01
C LEU A 80 -9.29 1.97 15.31
N ARG A 81 -10.37 2.77 15.27
CA ARG A 81 -11.29 2.91 16.41
C ARG A 81 -12.38 1.83 16.40
N ILE A 82 -12.83 1.44 15.22
CA ILE A 82 -13.91 0.49 15.00
C ILE A 82 -13.46 -0.49 13.93
N MET A 83 -13.64 -1.80 14.17
CA MET A 83 -13.21 -2.85 13.25
C MET A 83 -14.15 -3.00 12.04
N HIS A 84 -15.45 -2.73 12.25
CA HIS A 84 -16.47 -2.90 11.22
C HIS A 84 -17.08 -1.55 10.84
N ILE A 85 -16.87 -1.13 9.58
CA ILE A 85 -17.40 0.12 9.04
C ILE A 85 -18.64 -0.21 8.22
N ILE A 86 -19.81 0.17 8.73
CA ILE A 86 -21.09 0.02 8.04
C ILE A 86 -21.61 1.41 7.68
N LYS A 87 -21.99 1.63 6.42
CA LYS A 87 -22.64 2.88 6.00
C LYS A 87 -24.14 2.91 6.29
N HIS A 88 -24.78 1.74 6.26
CA HIS A 88 -26.22 1.56 6.46
C HIS A 88 -26.42 0.53 7.59
N PRO A 89 -26.49 0.97 8.85
CA PRO A 89 -26.45 0.06 10.01
C PRO A 89 -27.75 -0.73 10.24
N SER A 90 -28.89 -0.22 9.78
CA SER A 90 -30.18 -0.88 9.93
C SER A 90 -30.98 -0.83 8.63
N VAL A 91 -31.78 -1.86 8.39
CA VAL A 91 -32.70 -1.96 7.26
C VAL A 91 -34.11 -1.52 7.67
N GLN A 92 -34.53 -1.87 8.88
CA GLN A 92 -35.88 -1.61 9.42
C GLN A 92 -35.98 -0.31 10.25
N GLY A 93 -34.88 0.45 10.34
CA GLY A 93 -34.78 1.61 11.21
C GLY A 93 -34.02 1.31 12.50
N THR A 94 -33.45 2.35 13.10
CA THR A 94 -32.87 2.28 14.45
C THR A 94 -33.97 2.46 15.48
N TRP A 95 -33.86 1.78 16.63
CA TRP A 95 -34.82 1.91 17.72
C TRP A 95 -35.03 3.37 18.15
N THR A 96 -36.29 3.78 18.33
CA THR A 96 -36.69 5.11 18.84
C THR A 96 -37.83 4.99 19.85
N ALA A 97 -37.89 5.87 20.86
CA ALA A 97 -38.91 5.82 21.91
C ALA A 97 -40.35 5.96 21.38
N ASP A 98 -40.53 6.70 20.28
CA ASP A 98 -41.84 6.90 19.64
C ASP A 98 -42.27 5.75 18.72
N MET A 99 -41.49 4.65 18.64
CA MET A 99 -41.90 3.47 17.88
C MET A 99 -43.16 2.86 18.52
N LYS A 100 -44.27 2.95 17.80
CA LYS A 100 -45.50 2.21 18.10
C LYS A 100 -45.44 0.87 17.38
N PHE A 101 -45.61 -0.21 18.14
CA PHE A 101 -45.73 -1.58 17.66
C PHE A 101 -47.14 -1.85 17.13
#